data_AF-A0A1Q7W430-F1
#
_entry.id   AF-A0A1Q7W430-F1
#
_cell.length_a   1.000
_cell.length_b   1.000
_cell.length_c   1.000
_cell.angle_alpha   90.00
_cell.angle_beta   90.00
_cell.angle_gamma   90.00
#
_symmetry.space_group_name_H-M   'P 1'
#
loop_
_entity.id
_entity.type
_entity.pdbx_description
1 polymer ?
#
loop_
_entity_poly.entity_id
_entity_poly.type
_entity_poly.pdbx_seq_one_letter_code
_entity_poly.pdbx_strand_id
1 'polypeptide(L)'
;MTDHFARPHRAASSERVAELHRLCDDDYAKGQNERANASLAPSHAVISLAAGGPAPEPTDLDVAISVAQQLLDSDQVLPLREALRLLLRALGAEPLDEDAAVRRSVDRAFPAVAAFLAKERGEVQ
;
A
#
# COMPACT_ATOMS: atom_id res chain seq x y z
N MET A 1 26.04 -32.97 24.15
CA MET A 1 25.29 -31.73 23.86
C MET A 1 24.79 -31.87 22.44
N THR A 2 23.62 -32.46 22.26
CA THR A 2 23.08 -32.89 20.96
C THR A 2 22.27 -31.76 20.33
N ASP A 3 22.69 -31.32 19.16
CA ASP A 3 21.98 -30.34 18.34
C ASP A 3 20.60 -30.87 17.93
N HIS A 4 19.56 -30.22 18.43
CA HIS A 4 18.15 -30.52 18.14
C HIS A 4 17.55 -29.61 17.04
N PHE A 5 18.38 -28.97 16.20
CA PHE A 5 17.91 -28.04 15.16
C PHE A 5 17.66 -28.67 13.79
N ALA A 6 17.18 -29.91 13.74
CA ALA A 6 16.60 -30.47 12.53
C ALA A 6 15.07 -30.42 12.62
N ARG A 7 14.47 -29.24 12.41
CA ARG A 7 13.05 -29.18 12.03
C ARG A 7 12.95 -29.69 10.59
N PRO A 8 12.28 -30.82 10.30
CA PRO A 8 12.01 -31.17 8.92
C PRO A 8 11.01 -30.14 8.38
N HIS A 9 11.43 -29.32 7.43
CA HIS A 9 10.52 -28.61 6.54
C HIS A 9 9.77 -29.68 5.72
N ARG A 10 8.71 -30.24 6.30
CA ARG A 10 7.80 -31.12 5.61
C ARG A 10 7.11 -30.27 4.56
N ALA A 11 7.50 -30.46 3.29
CA ALA A 11 6.80 -29.87 2.15
C ALA A 11 5.29 -30.05 2.37
N ALA A 12 4.51 -28.98 2.23
CA ALA A 12 3.06 -29.07 2.34
C ALA A 12 2.59 -30.17 1.37
N SER A 13 1.85 -31.16 1.87
CA SER A 13 1.33 -32.22 1.01
C SER A 13 0.45 -31.57 -0.08
N SER A 14 0.52 -32.10 -1.30
CA SER A 14 -0.31 -31.62 -2.42
C SER A 14 -1.79 -31.49 -2.04
N GLU A 15 -2.27 -32.42 -1.21
CA GLU A 15 -3.61 -32.41 -0.63
C GLU A 15 -3.92 -31.15 0.20
N ARG A 16 -2.98 -30.69 1.03
CA ARG A 16 -3.13 -29.48 1.83
C ARG A 16 -3.12 -28.20 0.98
N VAL A 17 -2.38 -28.21 -0.12
CA VAL A 17 -2.39 -27.10 -1.08
C VAL A 17 -3.71 -27.05 -1.84
N ALA A 18 -4.23 -28.20 -2.26
CA ALA A 18 -5.54 -28.30 -2.90
C ALA A 18 -6.68 -27.85 -1.96
N GLU A 19 -6.59 -28.19 -0.68
CA GLU A 19 -7.53 -27.74 0.35
C GLU A 19 -7.48 -26.21 0.54
N LEU A 20 -6.28 -25.61 0.54
CA LEU A 20 -6.12 -24.16 0.62
C LEU A 20 -6.75 -23.45 -0.59
N HIS A 21 -6.52 -23.97 -1.79
CA HIS A 21 -7.10 -23.41 -3.02
C HIS A 21 -8.62 -23.45 -2.98
N ARG A 22 -9.19 -24.57 -2.53
CA ARG A 22 -10.64 -24.70 -2.35
C ARG A 22 -11.20 -23.66 -1.38
N LEU A 23 -10.53 -23.44 -0.25
CA LEU A 23 -10.96 -22.43 0.73
C LEU A 23 -10.92 -21.01 0.15
N CYS A 24 -9.87 -20.68 -0.62
CA CYS A 24 -9.78 -19.39 -1.31
C CYS A 24 -10.89 -19.19 -2.34
N ASP A 25 -11.24 -20.23 -3.10
CA ASP A 25 -12.33 -20.17 -4.09
C ASP A 25 -13.68 -19.95 -3.40
N ASP A 26 -13.93 -20.62 -2.28
CA ASP A 26 -15.15 -20.47 -1.47
C ASP A 26 -15.28 -19.04 -0.89
N ASP A 27 -14.18 -18.49 -0.36
CA ASP A 27 -14.14 -17.12 0.17
C ASP A 27 -14.34 -16.08 -0.94
N TYR A 28 -13.74 -16.31 -2.11
CA TYR A 28 -13.94 -15.43 -3.26
C TYR A 28 -15.40 -15.45 -3.75
N ALA A 29 -16.00 -16.63 -3.85
CA ALA A 29 -17.41 -16.79 -4.22
C ALA A 29 -18.35 -16.10 -3.22
N LYS A 30 -18.06 -16.22 -1.92
CA LYS A 30 -18.81 -15.50 -0.86
C LYS A 30 -18.73 -13.99 -1.07
N GLY A 31 -17.54 -13.44 -1.29
CA GLY A 31 -17.36 -12.01 -1.51
C GLY A 31 -18.08 -11.51 -2.78
N GLN A 32 -18.15 -12.32 -3.84
CA GLN A 32 -18.93 -11.97 -5.03
C GLN A 32 -20.44 -11.94 -4.75
N ASN A 33 -20.95 -12.89 -3.98
CA ASN A 33 -22.36 -12.92 -3.59
C ASN A 33 -22.73 -11.74 -2.69
N GLU A 34 -21.86 -11.34 -1.76
CA GLU A 34 -22.06 -10.16 -0.91
C GLU A 34 -22.11 -8.86 -1.73
N ARG A 35 -21.21 -8.71 -2.72
CA ARG A 35 -21.23 -7.57 -3.65
C ARG A 35 -22.48 -7.56 -4.53
N ALA A 36 -22.90 -8.71 -5.04
CA ALA A 36 -24.13 -8.83 -5.82
C ALA A 36 -25.37 -8.46 -4.97
N ASN A 37 -25.43 -8.93 -3.72
CA ASN A 37 -26.51 -8.59 -2.79
C ASN A 37 -26.49 -7.10 -2.39
N ALA A 38 -25.31 -6.48 -2.23
CA ALA A 38 -25.19 -5.05 -1.99
C ALA A 38 -25.66 -4.22 -3.20
N SER A 39 -25.40 -4.69 -4.42
CA SER A 39 -25.89 -4.07 -5.67
C SER A 39 -27.42 -4.17 -5.81
N LEU A 40 -28.02 -5.23 -5.27
CA LEU A 40 -29.48 -5.45 -5.26
C LEU A 40 -30.21 -4.76 -4.10
N ALA A 41 -29.50 -4.19 -3.12
CA ALA A 41 -30.10 -3.40 -2.05
C ALA A 41 -30.48 -2.00 -2.60
N PRO A 42 -31.78 -1.67 -2.78
CA PRO A 42 -32.20 -0.43 -3.45
C PRO A 42 -31.94 0.83 -2.60
N SER A 43 -31.43 0.68 -1.38
CA SER A 43 -31.30 1.74 -0.39
C SER A 43 -30.19 2.75 -0.71
N HIS A 44 -29.24 2.41 -1.59
CA HIS A 44 -28.14 3.33 -1.95
C HIS A 44 -28.42 4.20 -3.17
N ALA A 45 -29.47 3.91 -3.95
CA ALA A 45 -29.81 4.70 -5.14
C ALA A 45 -30.82 5.85 -4.86
N VAL A 46 -31.49 5.85 -3.69
CA VAL A 46 -32.57 6.81 -3.39
C VAL A 46 -32.11 8.00 -2.52
N ILE A 47 -30.88 7.99 -1.99
CA ILE A 47 -30.38 9.10 -1.16
C ILE A 47 -29.91 10.32 -2.01
N SER A 48 -29.85 10.22 -3.34
CA SER A 48 -29.43 11.34 -4.19
C SER A 48 -30.55 12.29 -4.64
N LEU A 49 -31.80 12.15 -4.18
CA LEU A 49 -32.88 13.04 -4.63
C LEU A 49 -33.58 13.85 -3.53
N ALA A 50 -33.16 13.76 -2.26
CA ALA A 50 -33.90 14.39 -1.16
C ALA A 50 -33.07 15.09 -0.07
N ALA A 51 -31.78 15.38 -0.28
CA ALA A 51 -30.99 16.13 0.69
C ALA A 51 -30.14 17.19 -0.01
N GLY A 52 -30.73 18.36 -0.23
CA GLY A 52 -30.01 19.59 -0.60
C GLY A 52 -29.18 20.14 0.57
N GLY A 53 -28.37 19.31 1.21
CA GLY A 53 -27.28 19.73 2.07
C GLY A 53 -26.00 19.79 1.24
N PRO A 54 -25.10 20.77 1.46
CA PRO A 54 -23.81 20.77 0.80
C PRO A 54 -23.11 19.47 1.15
N ALA A 55 -22.77 18.67 0.13
CA ALA A 55 -21.94 17.50 0.32
C ALA A 55 -20.65 17.94 1.04
N PRO A 56 -20.19 17.21 2.07
CA PRO A 56 -18.93 17.52 2.72
C PRO A 56 -17.84 17.57 1.66
N GLU A 57 -17.03 18.62 1.70
CA GLU A 57 -15.91 18.77 0.78
C GLU A 57 -14.99 17.55 0.98
N PRO A 58 -14.63 16.84 -0.11
CA PRO A 58 -13.84 15.63 0.00
C PRO A 58 -12.49 15.98 0.63
N THR A 59 -12.09 15.21 1.64
CA THR A 59 -10.79 15.40 2.24
C THR A 59 -9.70 14.97 1.25
N ASP A 60 -8.47 15.46 1.42
CA ASP A 60 -7.32 15.04 0.60
C ASP A 60 -7.15 13.51 0.56
N LEU A 61 -7.52 12.82 1.65
CA LEU A 61 -7.52 11.37 1.75
C LEU A 61 -8.61 10.74 0.85
N ASP A 62 -9.82 11.30 0.83
CA ASP A 62 -10.91 10.82 -0.02
C ASP A 62 -10.57 10.99 -1.50
N VAL A 63 -9.94 12.12 -1.85
CA VAL A 63 -9.43 12.37 -3.20
C VAL A 63 -8.35 11.35 -3.57
N ALA A 64 -7.40 11.08 -2.68
CA ALA A 64 -6.34 10.10 -2.91
C ALA A 64 -6.89 8.68 -3.11
N ILE A 65 -7.90 8.27 -2.32
CA ILE A 65 -8.56 6.96 -2.45
C ILE A 65 -9.32 6.87 -3.79
N SER A 66 -10.07 7.90 -4.16
CA SER A 66 -10.82 7.93 -5.42
C SER A 66 -9.90 7.83 -6.64
N VAL A 67 -8.77 8.55 -6.61
CA VAL A 67 -7.77 8.47 -7.69
C VAL A 67 -7.14 7.08 -7.74
N ALA A 68 -6.80 6.48 -6.60
CA ALA A 68 -6.23 5.13 -6.55
C ALA A 68 -7.19 4.07 -7.11
N GLN A 69 -8.48 4.16 -6.78
CA GLN A 69 -9.52 3.27 -7.33
C GLN A 69 -9.67 3.46 -8.85
N GLN A 70 -9.72 4.71 -9.32
CA GLN A 70 -9.83 5.00 -10.75
C GLN A 70 -8.61 4.52 -11.55
N LEU A 71 -7.42 4.52 -10.93
CA LEU A 71 -6.20 3.97 -11.51
C LEU A 71 -6.19 2.43 -11.50
N LEU A 72 -6.77 1.79 -10.49
CA LEU A 72 -6.93 0.33 -10.40
C LEU A 72 -7.95 -0.21 -11.43
N ASP A 73 -9.04 0.53 -11.64
CA ASP A 73 -10.09 0.19 -12.60
C ASP A 73 -9.69 0.52 -14.05
N SER A 74 -8.63 1.30 -14.24
CA SER A 74 -8.08 1.62 -15.55
C SER A 74 -7.11 0.53 -15.99
N ASP A 75 -7.44 -0.18 -17.07
CA ASP A 75 -6.60 -1.20 -17.72
C ASP A 75 -5.28 -0.64 -18.31
N GLN A 76 -5.02 0.65 -18.11
CA GLN A 76 -3.83 1.35 -18.59
C GLN A 76 -2.66 1.26 -17.60
N VAL A 77 -2.17 0.02 -17.43
CA VAL A 77 -1.05 -0.31 -16.54
C VAL A 77 0.25 0.44 -16.90
N LEU A 78 0.48 0.70 -18.19
CA LEU A 78 1.69 1.39 -18.67
C LEU A 78 1.72 2.87 -18.28
N PRO A 79 0.68 3.70 -18.57
CA PRO A 79 0.58 5.07 -18.07
C PRO A 79 0.61 5.18 -16.54
N LEU A 80 -0.06 4.27 -15.83
CA LEU A 80 -0.06 4.23 -14.37
C LEU A 80 1.35 4.00 -13.81
N ARG A 81 2.07 3.02 -14.36
CA ARG A 81 3.45 2.72 -13.96
C ARG A 81 4.37 3.92 -14.18
N GLU A 82 4.22 4.64 -15.29
CA GLU A 82 5.05 5.81 -15.58
C GLU A 82 4.70 7.00 -14.68
N ALA A 83 3.40 7.24 -14.42
CA ALA A 83 2.96 8.27 -13.49
C ALA A 83 3.45 8.00 -12.06
N LEU A 84 3.38 6.75 -11.59
CA LEU A 84 3.94 6.33 -10.30
C LEU A 84 5.46 6.51 -10.27
N ARG A 85 6.16 6.19 -11.36
CA ARG A 85 7.61 6.38 -11.45
C ARG A 85 7.99 7.85 -11.32
N LEU A 86 7.27 8.75 -12.01
CA LEU A 86 7.50 10.19 -11.93
C LEU A 86 7.19 10.75 -10.54
N LEU A 87 6.08 10.31 -9.92
CA LEU A 87 5.72 10.69 -8.55
C LEU A 87 6.80 10.25 -7.54
N LEU A 88 7.22 8.99 -7.61
CA LEU A 88 8.27 8.45 -6.76
C LEU A 88 9.62 9.16 -6.99
N ARG A 89 9.95 9.52 -8.23
CA ARG A 89 11.13 10.34 -8.54
C ARG A 89 11.05 11.72 -7.89
N ALA A 90 9.91 12.41 -8.01
CA ALA A 90 9.69 13.73 -7.41
C ALA A 90 9.78 13.69 -5.88
N LEU A 91 9.29 12.61 -5.27
CA LEU A 91 9.38 12.36 -3.83
C LEU A 91 10.75 11.85 -3.36
N GLY A 92 11.69 11.60 -4.28
CA GLY A 92 12.98 10.98 -3.95
C GLY A 92 12.85 9.55 -3.43
N ALA A 93 11.78 8.85 -3.79
CA ALA A 93 11.44 7.48 -3.41
C ALA A 93 11.48 6.49 -4.59
N GLU A 94 12.00 6.89 -5.76
CA GLU A 94 12.29 5.95 -6.86
C GLU A 94 13.15 4.79 -6.30
N PRO A 95 12.86 3.51 -6.63
CA PRO A 95 13.67 2.38 -6.21
C PRO A 95 15.05 2.53 -6.84
N LEU A 96 15.91 3.19 -6.09
CA LEU A 96 17.31 3.36 -6.35
C LEU A 96 18.00 2.02 -6.05
N ASP A 97 19.03 1.73 -6.85
CA ASP A 97 20.12 0.85 -6.43
C ASP A 97 20.46 1.08 -4.94
N GLU A 98 20.73 0.00 -4.21
CA GLU A 98 21.09 0.02 -2.79
C GLU A 98 22.15 1.10 -2.50
N ASP A 99 23.12 1.29 -3.39
CA ASP A 99 24.16 2.31 -3.26
C ASP A 99 23.61 3.74 -3.24
N ALA A 100 22.61 4.01 -4.07
CA ALA A 100 22.01 5.34 -4.17
C ALA A 100 20.98 5.58 -3.03
N ALA A 101 20.34 4.53 -2.52
CA ALA A 101 19.54 4.60 -1.30
C ALA A 101 20.41 4.90 -0.06
N VAL A 102 21.57 4.25 0.06
CA VAL A 102 22.55 4.50 1.13
C VAL A 102 23.07 5.94 1.08
N ARG A 103 23.44 6.46 -0.10
CA ARG A 103 23.90 7.85 -0.26
C ARG A 103 22.84 8.86 0.21
N ARG A 104 21.58 8.71 -0.21
CA ARG A 104 20.48 9.58 0.26
C ARG A 104 20.25 9.49 1.76
N SER A 105 20.35 8.29 2.33
CA SER A 105 20.22 8.09 3.78
C SER A 105 21.30 8.86 4.54
N VAL A 106 22.55 8.76 4.08
CA VAL A 106 23.69 9.50 4.63
C VAL A 106 23.49 11.01 4.46
N ASP A 107 23.11 11.48 3.27
CA ASP A 107 22.89 12.90 2.99
C ASP A 107 21.78 13.50 3.87
N ARG A 108 20.72 12.73 4.17
CA ARG A 108 19.64 13.16 5.08
C ARG A 108 20.10 13.18 6.54
N ALA A 109 20.92 12.21 6.96
CA ALA A 109 21.42 12.13 8.33
C ALA A 109 22.53 13.16 8.62
N PHE A 110 23.29 13.56 7.60
CA PHE A 110 24.50 14.38 7.75
C PHE A 110 24.25 15.73 8.44
N PRO A 111 23.21 16.51 8.11
CA PRO A 111 22.94 17.77 8.81
C PRO A 111 22.63 17.59 10.30
N ALA A 112 21.92 16.52 10.67
CA ALA A 112 21.59 16.24 12.07
C ALA A 112 22.85 15.84 12.87
N VAL A 113 23.72 15.03 12.27
CA VAL A 113 25.01 14.65 12.86
C VAL A 113 25.94 15.86 12.97
N ALA A 114 26.00 16.71 11.95
CA ALA A 114 26.79 17.94 11.96
C ALA A 114 26.32 18.91 13.04
N ALA A 115 25.00 19.10 13.18
CA ALA A 115 24.42 19.93 14.24
C ALA A 115 24.71 19.37 15.65
N PHE A 116 24.63 18.06 15.81
CA PHE A 116 25.00 17.39 17.06
C PHE A 116 26.48 17.62 17.40
N LEU A 117 27.38 17.43 16.44
CA LEU A 117 28.82 17.63 16.66
C LEU A 117 29.20 19.09 16.92
N ALA A 118 28.55 20.05 16.24
CA ALA A 118 28.74 21.48 16.50
C ALA A 118 28.29 21.86 17.92
N LYS A 119 27.19 21.27 18.39
CA LYS A 119 26.72 21.43 19.77
C LYS A 119 27.70 20.85 20.79
N GLU A 120 28.23 19.65 20.55
CA GLU A 120 29.24 19.03 21.42
C GLU A 120 30.58 19.78 21.43
N ARG A 121 30.94 20.48 20.35
CA ARG A 121 32.12 21.35 20.28
C ARG A 121 31.94 22.73 20.90
N GLY A 122 30.72 23.09 21.31
CA GLY A 122 30.41 24.42 21.84
C GLY A 122 30.39 25.52 20.76
N GLU A 123 30.23 25.16 19.49
CA GLU A 123 30.26 26.10 18.35
C GLU A 123 28.91 26.79 18.10
N VAL A 124 27.89 26.50 18.92
CA VAL A 124 26.57 27.16 18.87
C VAL A 124 26.34 27.89 20.19
N GLN A 125 26.76 29.16 20.24
CA GLN A 125 26.26 30.18 21.17
C GLN A 125 25.47 31.22 20.39
#